data_AF-A0A9D9TGU5-F1
#
_entry.id   AF-A0A9D9TGU5-F1
#
_cell.length_a   1.000
_cell.length_b   1.000
_cell.length_c   1.000
_cell.angle_alpha   90.00
_cell.angle_beta   90.00
_cell.angle_gamma   90.00
#
_symmetry.space_group_name_H-M   'P 1'
#
loop_
_entity.id
_entity.type
_entity.pdbx_description
1 polymer ?
#
loop_
_entity_poly.entity_id
_entity_poly.type
_entity_poly.pdbx_seq_one_letter_code
_entity_poly.pdbx_strand_id
1 'polypeptide(L)'
;MQQIIHYNTPLWMAVLFMIAIPFPFFFIAFWAKKYAETHLKNKVFYGILIFYALYVVYIFVASHFGLFDKVALPPRVLIYTTIPYAIFLFGVVYRSKLFQSILEKSTLQSLVKLHIFRLIGVFFILLYCYNTLPKYFAFLAGMGDMITAI
;
A
#
# COMPACT_ATOMS: atom_id res chain seq x y z
N MET A 1 -25.57 -22.99 -9.61
CA MET A 1 -26.04 -21.66 -9.14
C MET A 1 -25.03 -21.15 -8.13
N GLN A 2 -24.17 -20.20 -8.50
CA GLN A 2 -23.29 -19.54 -7.53
C GLN A 2 -24.19 -18.66 -6.65
N GLN A 3 -24.29 -19.00 -5.35
CA GLN A 3 -24.90 -18.11 -4.37
C GLN A 3 -24.09 -16.81 -4.37
N ILE A 4 -24.71 -15.73 -4.82
CA ILE A 4 -24.17 -14.37 -4.66
C ILE A 4 -24.26 -14.09 -3.16
N ILE A 5 -23.18 -14.32 -2.43
CA ILE A 5 -23.07 -13.88 -1.03
C ILE A 5 -23.14 -12.35 -1.08
N HIS A 6 -24.27 -11.80 -0.61
CA HIS A 6 -24.41 -10.36 -0.43
C HIS A 6 -23.49 -9.92 0.71
N TYR A 7 -22.24 -9.58 0.36
CA TYR A 7 -21.33 -8.93 1.28
C TYR A 7 -21.81 -7.51 1.51
N ASN A 8 -22.60 -7.33 2.57
CA ASN A 8 -23.17 -6.04 2.94
C ASN A 8 -22.11 -5.22 3.68
N THR A 9 -21.10 -4.75 2.95
CA THR A 9 -20.09 -3.85 3.50
C THR A 9 -20.72 -2.48 3.68
N PRO A 10 -20.72 -1.92 4.90
CA PRO A 10 -21.27 -0.58 5.09
C PRO A 10 -20.56 0.44 4.19
N LEU A 11 -21.31 1.25 3.46
CA LEU A 11 -20.76 2.22 2.51
C LEU A 11 -19.75 3.17 3.17
N TRP A 12 -20.03 3.62 4.40
CA TRP A 12 -19.14 4.49 5.17
C TRP A 12 -17.76 3.85 5.37
N MET A 13 -17.71 2.53 5.55
CA MET A 13 -16.48 1.79 5.76
C MET A 13 -15.65 1.70 4.48
N ALA A 14 -16.31 1.41 3.35
CA ALA A 14 -15.65 1.39 2.04
C ALA A 14 -15.08 2.77 1.67
N VAL A 15 -15.83 3.84 1.93
CA VAL A 15 -15.38 5.23 1.69
C VAL A 15 -14.17 5.56 2.57
N LEU A 16 -14.22 5.26 3.88
CA LEU A 16 -13.08 5.48 4.77
C LEU A 16 -11.85 4.69 4.34
N PHE A 17 -12.01 3.42 3.95
CA PHE A 17 -10.91 2.61 3.47
C PHE A 17 -10.30 3.18 2.18
N MET A 18 -11.14 3.64 1.24
CA MET A 18 -10.68 4.26 0.01
C MET A 18 -9.89 5.56 0.25
N ILE A 19 -10.32 6.35 1.24
CA ILE A 19 -9.60 7.56 1.68
C ILE A 19 -8.30 7.20 2.42
N ALA A 20 -8.25 6.05 3.12
CA ALA A 20 -7.07 5.59 3.86
C ALA A 20 -5.92 5.12 2.96
N ILE A 21 -6.24 4.46 1.83
CA ILE A 21 -5.25 3.91 0.87
C ILE A 21 -4.16 4.89 0.41
N PRO A 22 -4.44 6.18 0.10
CA PRO A 22 -3.40 7.11 -0.34
C PRO A 22 -2.46 7.63 0.77
N PHE A 23 -2.81 7.51 2.06
CA PHE A 23 -1.99 8.05 3.16
C PHE A 23 -0.54 7.53 3.19
N PRO A 24 -0.27 6.22 3.03
CA PRO A 24 1.10 5.70 2.95
C PRO A 24 1.95 6.40 1.89
N PHE A 25 1.38 6.71 0.72
CA PHE A 25 2.11 7.38 -0.36
C PHE A 25 2.55 8.78 0.03
N PHE A 26 1.69 9.53 0.73
CA PHE A 26 2.03 10.83 1.28
C PHE A 26 3.11 10.72 2.36
N PHE A 27 3.01 9.76 3.28
CA PHE A 27 4.04 9.57 4.32
C PHE A 27 5.42 9.26 3.73
N ILE A 28 5.48 8.40 2.71
CA ILE A 28 6.73 8.10 1.99
C ILE A 28 7.26 9.35 1.28
N ALA A 29 6.39 10.09 0.59
CA ALA A 29 6.80 11.30 -0.13
C ALA A 29 7.31 12.40 0.84
N PHE A 30 6.63 12.63 1.97
CA PHE A 30 7.07 13.59 2.99
C PHE A 30 8.37 13.17 3.64
N TRP A 31 8.52 11.88 3.99
CA TRP A 31 9.77 11.35 4.52
C TRP A 31 10.93 11.55 3.54
N ALA A 32 10.74 11.18 2.27
CA ALA A 32 11.78 11.34 1.25
C ALA A 32 12.12 12.83 1.03
N LYS A 33 11.12 13.72 0.99
CA LYS A 33 11.32 15.18 0.87
C LYS A 33 12.12 15.76 2.04
N LYS A 34 11.88 15.26 3.26
CA LYS A 34 12.55 15.74 4.48
C LYS A 34 14.07 15.51 4.42
N TYR A 35 14.48 14.35 3.91
CA TYR A 35 15.89 13.93 3.89
C TYR A 35 16.59 14.13 2.52
N ALA A 36 15.85 14.48 1.48
CA ALA A 36 16.41 14.85 0.19
C ALA A 36 17.19 16.17 0.22
N GLU A 37 18.17 16.29 -0.68
CA GLU A 37 18.95 17.52 -0.89
C GLU A 37 18.05 18.69 -1.29
N THR A 38 18.37 19.90 -0.82
CA THR A 38 17.52 21.09 -0.93
C THR A 38 17.01 21.35 -2.35
N HIS A 39 17.86 21.15 -3.37
CA HIS A 39 17.52 21.37 -4.77
C HIS A 39 16.65 20.25 -5.40
N LEU A 40 16.59 19.07 -4.78
CA LEU A 40 15.82 17.91 -5.26
C LEU A 40 14.53 17.67 -4.47
N LYS A 41 14.31 18.33 -3.32
CA LYS A 41 13.15 18.10 -2.44
C LYS A 41 11.82 18.04 -3.18
N ASN A 42 11.54 19.04 -4.01
CA ASN A 42 10.27 19.10 -4.75
C ASN A 42 10.22 18.05 -5.87
N LYS A 43 11.34 17.80 -6.57
CA LYS A 43 11.40 16.77 -7.62
C LYS A 43 11.15 15.37 -7.05
N VAL A 44 11.75 15.04 -5.90
CA VAL A 44 11.56 13.76 -5.21
C VAL A 44 10.11 13.63 -4.73
N PHE A 45 9.57 14.67 -4.10
CA PHE A 45 8.19 14.65 -3.60
C PHE A 45 7.17 14.41 -4.72
N TYR A 46 7.20 15.21 -5.78
CA TYR A 46 6.27 15.05 -6.90
C TYR A 46 6.56 13.77 -7.70
N GLY A 47 7.82 13.37 -7.84
CA GLY A 47 8.19 12.11 -8.51
C GLY A 47 7.58 10.90 -7.84
N ILE A 48 7.63 10.83 -6.50
CA ILE A 48 7.00 9.75 -5.72
C ILE A 48 5.48 9.78 -5.88
N LEU A 49 4.85 10.95 -5.75
CA LEU A 49 3.40 11.06 -5.90
C LEU A 49 2.91 10.70 -7.30
N ILE A 50 3.58 11.17 -8.34
CA ILE A 50 3.25 10.84 -9.74
C ILE A 50 3.42 9.33 -9.97
N PHE A 51 4.51 8.74 -9.47
CA PHE A 51 4.73 7.30 -9.59
C PHE A 51 3.57 6.50 -8.95
N TYR A 52 3.17 6.82 -7.72
CA TYR A 52 2.07 6.12 -7.06
C TYR A 52 0.71 6.41 -7.71
N ALA A 53 0.49 7.62 -8.22
CA ALA A 53 -0.73 7.94 -8.97
C ALA A 53 -0.84 7.09 -10.24
N LEU A 54 0.24 6.99 -11.02
CA LEU A 54 0.31 6.12 -12.19
C LEU A 54 0.12 4.64 -11.83
N TYR A 55 0.71 4.19 -10.72
CA TYR A 55 0.54 2.83 -10.22
C TYR A 55 -0.91 2.52 -9.84
N VAL A 56 -1.60 3.44 -9.16
CA VAL A 56 -3.03 3.30 -8.82
C VAL A 56 -3.89 3.28 -10.09
N VAL A 57 -3.61 4.16 -11.06
CA VAL A 57 -4.31 4.15 -12.35
C VAL A 57 -4.12 2.82 -13.08
N TYR A 58 -2.90 2.28 -13.09
CA TYR A 58 -2.61 0.96 -13.66
C TYR A 58 -3.45 -0.14 -13.00
N ILE A 59 -3.49 -0.19 -11.67
CA ILE A 59 -4.30 -1.18 -10.92
C ILE A 59 -5.78 -1.02 -11.24
N PHE A 60 -6.29 0.22 -11.26
CA PHE A 60 -7.69 0.51 -11.54
C PHE A 60 -8.08 0.00 -12.94
N VAL A 61 -7.27 0.32 -13.95
CA VAL A 61 -7.50 -0.12 -15.33
C VAL A 61 -7.41 -1.65 -15.43
N ALA A 62 -6.37 -2.27 -14.85
CA ALA A 62 -6.21 -3.73 -14.86
C ALA A 62 -7.37 -4.45 -14.15
N SER A 63 -7.88 -3.88 -13.05
CA SER A 63 -9.05 -4.40 -12.35
C SER A 63 -10.32 -4.27 -13.18
N HIS A 64 -10.48 -3.17 -13.92
CA HIS A 64 -11.64 -2.96 -14.80
C HIS A 64 -11.70 -3.99 -15.95
N PHE A 65 -10.55 -4.44 -16.43
CA PHE A 65 -10.45 -5.52 -17.43
C PHE A 65 -10.57 -6.94 -16.84
N GLY A 66 -10.83 -7.08 -15.54
CA GLY A 66 -11.00 -8.38 -14.88
C GLY A 66 -9.71 -9.21 -14.78
N LEU A 67 -8.55 -8.56 -14.85
CA LEU A 67 -7.24 -9.23 -14.84
C LEU A 67 -6.99 -9.99 -13.51
N PHE A 68 -7.67 -9.55 -12.45
CA PHE A 68 -7.55 -10.06 -11.09
C PHE A 68 -8.66 -11.06 -10.67
N ASP A 69 -9.71 -11.24 -11.47
CA ASP A 69 -10.93 -11.95 -11.06
C ASP A 69 -10.77 -13.47 -10.98
N LYS A 70 -9.74 -14.01 -11.64
CA LYS A 70 -9.48 -15.45 -11.63
C LYS A 70 -8.78 -15.86 -10.33
N VAL A 71 -9.46 -16.72 -9.57
CA VAL A 71 -8.90 -17.38 -8.38
C VAL A 71 -7.69 -18.21 -8.81
N ALA A 72 -6.52 -17.87 -8.28
CA ALA A 72 -5.26 -18.54 -8.52
C ALA A 72 -4.40 -18.53 -7.24
N LEU A 73 -3.52 -19.52 -7.10
CA LEU A 73 -2.50 -19.56 -6.06
C LEU A 73 -1.12 -19.50 -6.73
N PRO A 74 -0.32 -18.42 -6.53
CA PRO A 74 -0.62 -17.21 -5.75
C PRO A 74 -1.63 -16.27 -6.44
N PRO A 75 -2.27 -15.35 -5.69
CA PRO A 75 -3.24 -14.40 -6.25
C PRO A 75 -2.65 -13.60 -7.42
N ARG A 76 -3.41 -13.47 -8.52
CA ARG A 76 -2.94 -12.73 -9.71
C ARG A 76 -2.58 -11.29 -9.42
N VAL A 77 -3.31 -10.64 -8.51
CA VAL A 77 -2.96 -9.30 -8.02
C VAL A 77 -1.50 -9.28 -7.57
N LEU A 78 -1.08 -10.24 -6.75
CA LEU A 78 0.29 -10.32 -6.24
C LEU A 78 1.32 -10.53 -7.36
N ILE A 79 0.99 -11.37 -8.34
CA ILE A 79 1.86 -11.67 -9.48
C ILE A 79 2.05 -10.44 -10.39
N TYR A 80 0.98 -9.70 -10.67
CA TYR A 80 1.02 -8.59 -11.64
C TYR A 80 1.33 -7.24 -11.02
N THR A 81 1.14 -7.07 -9.72
CA THR A 81 1.36 -5.80 -9.04
C THR A 81 2.53 -5.88 -8.06
N THR A 82 2.44 -6.74 -7.04
CA THR A 82 3.41 -6.79 -5.94
C THR A 82 4.79 -7.28 -6.38
N ILE A 83 4.86 -8.37 -7.15
CA ILE A 83 6.16 -8.94 -7.59
C ILE A 83 6.92 -7.98 -8.52
N PRO A 84 6.33 -7.45 -9.61
CA PRO A 84 7.00 -6.48 -10.47
C PRO A 84 7.40 -5.21 -9.71
N TYR A 85 6.54 -4.75 -8.81
CA TYR A 85 6.84 -3.60 -7.97
C TYR A 85 8.03 -3.85 -7.03
N ALA A 86 8.08 -5.02 -6.38
CA ALA A 86 9.21 -5.42 -5.54
C ALA A 86 10.51 -5.48 -6.35
N ILE A 87 10.49 -6.07 -7.56
CA ILE A 87 11.65 -6.11 -8.46
C ILE A 87 12.10 -4.69 -8.82
N PHE A 88 11.16 -3.78 -9.12
CA PHE A 88 11.49 -2.38 -9.38
C PHE A 88 12.13 -1.69 -8.17
N LEU A 89 11.57 -1.89 -6.97
CA LEU A 89 12.11 -1.31 -5.74
C LEU A 89 13.53 -1.82 -5.44
N PHE A 90 13.74 -3.14 -5.40
CA PHE A 90 15.05 -3.71 -5.05
C PHE A 90 16.06 -3.59 -6.19
N GLY A 91 15.62 -3.70 -7.44
CA GLY A 91 16.47 -3.66 -8.62
C GLY A 91 16.87 -2.25 -9.05
N VAL A 92 15.97 -1.28 -8.95
CA VAL A 92 16.19 0.09 -9.45
C VAL A 92 16.31 1.09 -8.30
N VAL A 93 15.30 1.17 -7.43
CA VAL A 93 15.24 2.22 -6.40
C VAL A 93 16.33 2.05 -5.35
N TYR A 94 16.50 0.84 -4.82
CA TYR A 94 17.51 0.55 -3.80
C TYR A 94 18.93 0.81 -4.28
N ARG A 95 19.20 0.58 -5.58
CA ARG A 95 20.53 0.83 -6.18
C ARG A 95 20.77 2.30 -6.51
N SER A 96 19.76 3.16 -6.43
CA SER A 96 19.87 4.57 -6.75
C SER A 96 20.66 5.33 -5.69
N LYS A 97 21.64 6.12 -6.15
CA LYS A 97 22.43 7.02 -5.28
C LYS A 97 21.55 8.02 -4.52
N LEU A 98 20.44 8.45 -5.12
CA LEU A 98 19.50 9.37 -4.48
C LEU A 98 18.80 8.72 -3.29
N PHE A 99 18.35 7.47 -3.45
CA PHE A 99 17.70 6.74 -2.36
C PHE A 99 18.69 6.45 -1.22
N GLN A 100 19.92 6.03 -1.55
CA GLN A 100 20.96 5.78 -0.55
C GLN A 100 21.32 7.06 0.23
N SER A 101 21.49 8.20 -0.44
CA SER A 101 21.73 9.51 0.22
C SER A 101 20.58 9.90 1.16
N ILE A 102 19.32 9.65 0.78
CA ILE A 102 18.15 9.88 1.63
C ILE A 102 18.15 8.94 2.83
N LEU A 103 18.46 7.66 2.62
CA LEU A 103 18.46 6.61 3.65
C LEU A 103 19.55 6.87 4.70
N GLU A 104 20.77 7.20 4.28
CA GLU A 104 21.90 7.51 5.18
C GLU A 104 21.63 8.73 6.07
N LYS A 105 20.92 9.75 5.54
CA LYS A 105 20.53 10.95 6.30
C LYS A 105 19.33 10.72 7.20
N SER A 106 18.59 9.62 7.00
CA SER A 106 17.36 9.35 7.71
C SER A 106 17.62 8.67 9.06
N THR A 107 16.99 9.17 10.11
CA THR A 107 17.08 8.60 11.46
C THR A 107 16.23 7.33 11.56
N LEU A 108 16.70 6.30 12.28
CA LEU A 108 15.92 5.08 12.58
C LEU A 108 14.50 5.40 13.08
N GLN A 109 14.38 6.35 14.01
CA GLN A 109 13.08 6.77 14.55
C GLN A 109 12.10 7.23 13.45
N SER A 110 12.58 7.90 12.40
CA SER A 110 11.75 8.34 11.30
C SER A 110 11.35 7.21 10.35
N LEU A 111 12.19 6.18 10.17
CA LEU A 111 11.80 4.97 9.46
C LEU A 111 10.74 4.17 10.22
N VAL A 112 10.89 4.04 11.55
CA VAL A 112 9.91 3.36 12.39
C VAL A 112 8.57 4.10 12.32
N LYS A 113 8.56 5.43 12.44
CA LYS A 113 7.35 6.25 12.29
C LYS A 113 6.65 6.07 10.95
N LEU A 114 7.38 5.74 9.88
CA LEU A 114 6.78 5.48 8.58
C LEU A 114 5.81 4.29 8.67
N HIS A 115 6.11 3.27 9.47
CA HIS A 115 5.28 2.07 9.63
C HIS A 115 3.92 2.31 10.29
N ILE A 116 3.65 3.51 10.84
CA ILE A 116 2.35 3.85 11.42
C ILE A 116 1.19 3.71 10.42
N PHE A 117 1.48 3.80 9.12
CA PHE A 117 0.46 3.57 8.08
C PHE A 117 -0.15 2.16 8.17
N ARG A 118 0.54 1.19 8.78
CA ARG A 118 0.01 -0.16 8.98
C ARG A 118 -1.21 -0.18 9.91
N LEU A 119 -1.48 0.88 10.67
CA LEU A 119 -2.76 0.99 11.40
C LEU A 119 -4.00 0.95 10.49
N ILE A 120 -3.84 1.17 9.17
CA ILE A 120 -4.90 0.93 8.18
C ILE A 120 -5.36 -0.54 8.22
N GLY A 121 -4.52 -1.48 8.68
CA GLY A 121 -4.90 -2.88 8.87
C GLY A 121 -6.05 -3.11 9.85
N VAL A 122 -6.40 -2.13 10.70
CA VAL A 122 -7.62 -2.15 11.53
C VAL A 122 -8.88 -2.34 10.67
N PHE A 123 -8.90 -1.82 9.44
CA PHE A 123 -10.01 -2.04 8.51
C PHE A 123 -10.20 -3.53 8.18
N PHE A 124 -9.15 -4.35 8.15
CA PHE A 124 -9.31 -5.80 7.95
C PHE A 124 -10.05 -6.46 9.11
N ILE A 125 -9.81 -6.04 10.36
CA ILE A 125 -10.53 -6.54 11.54
C ILE A 125 -11.99 -6.07 11.51
N LEU A 126 -12.24 -4.82 11.12
CA LEU A 126 -13.60 -4.35 10.95
C LEU A 126 -14.34 -5.15 9.85
N LEU A 127 -13.68 -5.46 8.73
CA LEU A 127 -14.26 -6.28 7.65
C LEU A 127 -14.49 -7.73 8.09
N TYR A 128 -13.66 -8.24 9.01
CA TYR A 128 -13.90 -9.51 9.68
C TYR A 128 -15.22 -9.49 10.45
N CYS A 129 -15.51 -8.43 11.22
CA CYS A 129 -16.76 -8.30 11.97
C CYS A 129 -18.00 -8.29 11.05
N TYR A 130 -17.89 -7.72 9.85
CA TYR A 130 -18.96 -7.70 8.85
C TYR A 130 -19.01 -8.96 7.97
N ASN A 131 -18.16 -9.96 8.21
CA ASN A 131 -18.01 -11.15 7.38
C ASN A 131 -17.75 -10.84 5.89
N THR A 132 -17.14 -9.69 5.57
CA THR A 132 -16.84 -9.26 4.19
C THR A 132 -15.61 -9.94 3.61
N LEU A 133 -14.67 -10.36 4.47
CA LEU A 133 -13.46 -11.07 4.07
C LEU A 133 -13.37 -12.46 4.74
N PRO A 134 -12.61 -13.40 4.15
CA PRO A 134 -12.32 -14.67 4.77
C PRO A 134 -11.74 -14.48 6.18
N LYS A 135 -12.38 -15.09 7.18
CA LYS A 135 -12.11 -14.89 8.60
C LYS A 135 -10.63 -15.03 8.96
N TYR A 136 -9.99 -16.09 8.47
CA TYR A 136 -8.57 -16.34 8.71
C TYR A 136 -7.67 -15.26 8.12
N PHE A 137 -7.95 -14.81 6.90
CA PHE A 137 -7.16 -13.79 6.23
C PHE A 137 -7.31 -12.43 6.93
N ALA A 138 -8.55 -12.02 7.20
CA ALA A 138 -8.85 -10.72 7.77
C ALA A 138 -8.27 -10.56 9.19
N PHE A 139 -8.32 -11.62 10.00
CA PHE A 139 -7.76 -11.63 11.35
C PHE A 139 -6.22 -11.61 11.35
N LEU A 140 -5.58 -12.48 10.55
CA LEU A 140 -4.12 -12.53 10.46
C LEU A 140 -3.53 -11.23 9.88
N ALA A 141 -4.14 -10.70 8.81
CA ALA A 141 -3.71 -9.45 8.21
C ALA A 141 -3.89 -8.27 9.18
N GLY A 142 -5.08 -8.14 9.79
CA GLY A 142 -5.37 -7.04 10.68
C GLY A 142 -4.53 -7.03 11.96
N MET A 143 -4.38 -8.18 12.64
CA MET A 143 -3.52 -8.25 13.82
C MET A 143 -2.04 -8.06 13.49
N GLY A 144 -1.56 -8.67 12.40
CA GLY A 144 -0.17 -8.52 11.98
C GLY A 144 0.17 -7.05 11.70
N ASP A 145 -0.71 -6.36 10.99
CA ASP A 145 -0.55 -4.93 10.69
C ASP A 145 -0.54 -4.06 11.96
N MET A 146 -1.45 -4.31 12.92
CA MET A 146 -1.48 -3.56 14.19
C MET A 146 -0.24 -3.80 15.05
N ILE A 147 0.18 -5.05 15.22
CA ILE A 147 1.36 -5.38 16.05
C ILE A 147 2.62 -4.75 15.47
N THR A 148 2.76 -4.73 14.14
CA THR A 148 3.95 -4.18 13.50
C THR A 148 3.91 -2.65 13.39
N ALA A 149 2.80 -2.00 13.74
CA ALA A 149 2.66 -0.54 13.73
C ALA A 149 3.07 0.12 15.05
N ILE A 150 3.09 -0.65 16.15
CA ILE A 150 3.38 -0.22 17.53
C ILE A 150 4.80 -0.65 17.89
#